data_AF-A0A937PI92-F1
#
_entry.id   AF-A0A937PI92-F1
#
_cell.length_a   1.000
_cell.length_b   1.000
_cell.length_c   1.000
_cell.angle_alpha   90.00
_cell.angle_beta   90.00
_cell.angle_gamma   90.00
#
_symmetry.space_group_name_H-M   'P 1'
#
loop_
_entity.id
_entity.type
_entity.pdbx_description
1 polymer ?
#
loop_
_entity_poly.entity_id
_entity_poly.type
_entity_poly.pdbx_seq_one_letter_code
_entity_poly.pdbx_strand_id
1 'polypeptide(L)'
;MNDFEALILLNMVPSLGSISISRLLNSFNKPNNIFEASRERLIGIEGITARKIKEIKKAQQSIKLDRELKLARENNISIITILDRDYPESLKNIYDPPAVLYVMGQLLD
;
A
#
# COMPACT_ATOMS: atom_id res chain seq x y z
N MET A 1 -7.70 -5.07 -10.13
CA MET A 1 -6.52 -4.54 -9.42
C MET A 1 -5.80 -5.71 -8.77
N ASN A 2 -4.52 -5.88 -9.05
CA ASN A 2 -3.69 -6.92 -8.42
C ASN A 2 -3.13 -6.47 -7.05
N ASP A 3 -2.38 -7.35 -6.38
CA ASP A 3 -1.85 -7.09 -5.02
C ASP A 3 -0.83 -5.95 -4.99
N PHE A 4 0.00 -5.84 -6.02
CA PHE A 4 0.98 -4.76 -6.18
C PHE A 4 0.28 -3.40 -6.32
N GLU A 5 -0.67 -3.30 -7.25
CA GLU A 5 -1.49 -2.10 -7.48
C GLU A 5 -2.28 -1.70 -6.23
N ALA A 6 -2.83 -2.69 -5.51
CA ALA A 6 -3.57 -2.46 -4.29
C ALA A 6 -2.70 -1.84 -3.18
N LEU A 7 -1.45 -2.27 -3.02
CA LEU A 7 -0.52 -1.69 -2.06
C LEU A 7 -0.16 -0.25 -2.39
N ILE A 8 0.10 0.05 -3.65
CA ILE A 8 0.38 1.42 -4.11
C ILE A 8 -0.84 2.29 -3.86
N LEU A 9 -2.04 1.81 -4.19
CA LEU A 9 -3.26 2.56 -3.95
C LEU A 9 -3.50 2.83 -2.45
N LEU A 10 -3.25 1.86 -1.58
CA LEU A 10 -3.33 2.04 -0.12
C LEU A 10 -2.30 3.08 0.36
N ASN A 11 -1.08 3.04 -0.17
CA ASN A 11 -0.02 4.00 0.14
C ASN A 11 -0.37 5.43 -0.29
N MET A 12 -1.19 5.58 -1.33
CA MET A 12 -1.68 6.89 -1.79
C MET A 12 -2.84 7.44 -0.96
N VAL A 13 -3.39 6.70 0.01
CA VAL A 13 -4.46 7.17 0.90
C VAL A 13 -3.86 8.05 2.00
N PRO A 14 -4.15 9.36 2.08
CA PRO A 14 -3.43 10.28 2.97
C PRO A 14 -3.52 9.96 4.47
N SER A 15 -4.59 9.28 4.91
CA SER A 15 -4.75 8.89 6.32
C SER A 15 -4.09 7.55 6.68
N LEU A 16 -3.53 6.83 5.71
CA LEU A 16 -2.86 5.55 5.94
C LEU A 16 -1.35 5.75 5.96
N GLY A 17 -0.77 5.57 7.15
CA GLY A 17 0.67 5.35 7.29
C GLY A 17 1.01 3.87 7.23
N SER A 18 2.32 3.57 7.19
CA SER A 18 2.90 2.23 7.13
C SER A 18 2.34 1.27 8.20
N ILE A 19 2.21 1.69 9.47
CA ILE A 19 1.54 0.90 10.52
C ILE A 19 0.10 0.52 10.16
N SER A 20 -0.68 1.45 9.61
CA SER A 20 -2.09 1.16 9.24
C SER A 20 -2.16 0.17 8.08
N ILE A 21 -1.27 0.33 7.10
CA ILE A 21 -1.17 -0.59 5.95
C ILE A 21 -0.74 -1.98 6.45
N SER A 22 0.28 -2.07 7.30
CA SER A 22 0.74 -3.33 7.90
C SER A 22 -0.38 -4.06 8.64
N ARG A 23 -1.17 -3.36 9.46
CA ARG A 23 -2.32 -3.96 10.17
C ARG A 23 -3.40 -4.46 9.22
N LEU A 24 -3.67 -3.73 8.13
CA LEU A 24 -4.56 -4.20 7.08
C LEU A 24 -4.00 -5.47 6.45
N LEU A 25 -2.73 -5.48 6.03
CA LEU A 25 -2.10 -6.67 5.44
C LEU A 25 -2.12 -7.88 6.38
N ASN A 26 -1.85 -7.71 7.66
CA ASN A 26 -1.91 -8.80 8.63
C ASN A 26 -3.34 -9.36 8.83
N SER A 27 -4.37 -8.59 8.50
CA SER A 27 -5.77 -9.00 8.61
C SER A 27 -6.34 -9.62 7.33
N PHE A 28 -5.60 -9.55 6.21
CA PHE A 28 -6.04 -10.01 4.90
C PHE A 28 -4.94 -10.76 4.16
N ASN A 29 -5.22 -11.98 3.69
CA ASN A 29 -4.24 -12.79 2.95
C ASN A 29 -3.69 -12.12 1.67
N LYS A 30 -4.44 -11.18 1.09
CA LYS A 30 -4.06 -10.47 -0.14
C LYS A 30 -4.44 -8.99 -0.05
N PRO A 31 -3.56 -8.05 -0.44
CA PRO A 31 -3.85 -6.63 -0.45
C PRO A 31 -5.14 -6.25 -1.20
N ASN A 32 -5.42 -6.88 -2.35
CA ASN A 32 -6.60 -6.56 -3.14
C ASN A 32 -7.93 -6.79 -2.38
N ASN A 33 -7.98 -7.81 -1.50
CA ASN A 33 -9.16 -8.14 -0.70
C ASN A 33 -9.58 -7.03 0.28
N ILE A 34 -8.67 -6.12 0.65
CA ILE A 34 -8.99 -4.97 1.53
C ILE A 34 -10.06 -4.08 0.89
N PHE A 35 -9.98 -3.89 -0.42
CA PHE A 35 -10.93 -3.07 -1.16
C PHE A 35 -12.29 -3.74 -1.35
N GLU A 36 -12.35 -5.06 -1.28
CA GLU A 36 -13.59 -5.85 -1.37
C GLU A 36 -14.25 -6.10 -0.01
N ALA A 37 -13.50 -5.94 1.08
CA ALA A 37 -13.96 -6.18 2.44
C ALA A 37 -15.16 -5.31 2.84
N SER A 38 -16.07 -5.88 3.62
CA SER A 38 -17.16 -5.12 4.25
C SER A 38 -16.61 -4.10 5.26
N ARG A 39 -17.42 -3.08 5.55
CA ARG A 39 -17.05 -2.05 6.55
C ARG A 39 -16.86 -2.66 7.94
N GLU A 40 -17.68 -3.65 8.28
CA GLU A 40 -17.69 -4.36 9.56
C GLU A 40 -16.38 -5.16 9.74
N ARG A 41 -15.87 -5.75 8.67
CA ARG A 41 -14.57 -6.45 8.72
C ARG A 41 -13.41 -5.47 8.93
N LEU A 42 -13.46 -4.31 8.28
CA LEU A 42 -12.39 -3.31 8.37
C LEU A 42 -12.37 -2.57 9.71
N ILE A 43 -13.53 -2.26 10.29
CA ILE A 43 -13.61 -1.50 11.55
C ILE A 43 -13.10 -2.30 12.77
N GLY A 44 -13.09 -3.64 12.67
CA GLY A 44 -12.52 -4.51 13.70
C GLY A 44 -10.99 -4.49 13.77
N ILE A 45 -10.32 -3.85 12.81
CA ILE A 45 -8.85 -3.79 12.74
C ILE A 45 -8.36 -2.61 13.56
N GLU A 46 -7.41 -2.87 14.47
CA GLU A 46 -6.89 -1.85 15.39
C GLU A 46 -6.35 -0.61 14.65
N GLY A 47 -6.80 0.58 15.05
CA GLY A 47 -6.37 1.84 14.43
C GLY A 47 -6.98 2.12 13.05
N ILE A 48 -7.88 1.27 12.55
CA ILE A 48 -8.68 1.52 11.35
C ILE A 48 -10.01 2.14 11.76
N THR A 49 -10.16 3.43 11.49
CA THR A 49 -11.35 4.20 11.86
C THR A 49 -12.36 4.25 10.70
N ALA A 50 -13.62 4.60 11.00
CA ALA A 50 -14.63 4.83 9.97
C ALA A 50 -14.19 5.87 8.91
N ARG A 51 -13.39 6.87 9.30
CA ARG A 51 -12.79 7.84 8.38
C ARG A 51 -11.82 7.16 7.41
N LYS A 52 -10.87 6.37 7.92
CA LYS A 52 -9.90 5.63 7.09
C LYS A 52 -10.61 4.69 6.10
N ILE A 53 -11.65 3.98 6.56
CA ILE A 53 -12.44 3.10 5.69
C ILE A 53 -13.09 3.87 4.55
N LYS A 54 -13.71 5.02 4.85
CA LYS A 54 -14.31 5.89 3.83
C LYS A 54 -13.27 6.36 2.81
N GLU A 55 -12.08 6.75 3.28
CA GLU A 55 -10.99 7.20 2.40
C GLU A 55 -10.41 6.05 1.55
N ILE A 56 -10.24 4.84 2.09
CA ILE A 56 -9.85 3.63 1.34
C ILE A 56 -10.84 3.36 0.19
N LYS A 57 -12.15 3.34 0.50
CA LYS A 57 -13.18 3.08 -0.52
C LYS A 57 -13.26 4.19 -1.56
N LYS A 58 -13.08 5.45 -1.14
CA LYS A 58 -13.02 6.60 -2.06
C LYS A 58 -11.79 6.52 -2.96
N ALA A 59 -10.64 6.13 -2.42
CA ALA A 59 -9.39 6.05 -3.15
C ALA A 59 -9.50 5.14 -4.37
N GLN A 60 -10.15 3.98 -4.24
CA GLN A 60 -10.42 3.05 -5.33
C GLN A 60 -11.16 3.67 -6.53
N GLN A 61 -11.96 4.72 -6.28
CA GLN A 61 -12.74 5.39 -7.33
C GLN A 61 -12.06 6.66 -7.84
N SER A 62 -11.37 7.40 -6.97
CA SER A 62 -10.88 8.75 -7.28
C SER A 62 -9.40 8.86 -7.58
N ILE A 63 -8.57 7.95 -7.06
CA ILE A 63 -7.13 8.00 -7.27
C ILE A 63 -6.81 7.39 -8.63
N LYS A 64 -6.06 8.14 -9.43
CA LYS A 64 -5.60 7.72 -10.76
C LYS A 64 -4.31 6.91 -10.63
N LEU A 65 -4.43 5.65 -10.18
CA LEU A 65 -3.29 4.75 -10.03
C LEU A 65 -2.48 4.61 -11.32
N ASP A 66 -3.15 4.49 -12.47
CA ASP A 66 -2.46 4.39 -13.77
C ASP A 66 -1.57 5.59 -14.06
N ARG A 67 -1.96 6.79 -13.59
CA ARG A 67 -1.16 8.00 -13.74
C ARG A 67 0.10 7.93 -12.88
N GLU A 68 -0.01 7.43 -11.66
CA GLU A 68 1.12 7.24 -10.75
C GLU A 68 2.13 6.24 -11.34
N LEU A 69 1.65 5.08 -11.78
CA LEU A 69 2.48 4.04 -12.40
C LEU A 69 3.15 4.54 -13.68
N LYS A 70 2.40 5.29 -14.50
CA LYS A 70 2.94 5.92 -15.71
C LYS A 70 4.02 6.94 -15.37
N LEU A 71 3.78 7.81 -14.39
CA LEU A 71 4.75 8.83 -13.98
C LEU A 71 6.04 8.20 -13.45
N ALA A 72 5.93 7.15 -12.62
CA ALA A 72 7.10 6.43 -12.14
C ALA A 72 7.91 5.85 -13.31
N ARG A 73 7.24 5.17 -14.25
CA ARG A 73 7.89 4.62 -15.45
C ARG A 73 8.58 5.69 -16.31
N GLU A 74 7.90 6.81 -16.57
CA GLU A 74 8.44 7.92 -17.38
C GLU A 74 9.68 8.57 -16.75
N ASN A 75 9.82 8.49 -15.42
CA ASN A 75 10.95 9.04 -14.68
C ASN A 75 12.01 7.98 -14.30
N ASN A 76 11.93 6.77 -14.88
CA ASN A 76 12.82 5.65 -14.53
C ASN A 76 12.84 5.34 -13.02
N ILE A 77 11.67 5.44 -12.38
CA ILE A 77 11.47 5.10 -10.98
C ILE A 77 10.89 3.69 -10.91
N SER A 78 11.57 2.80 -10.21
CA SER A 78 11.07 1.48 -9.86
C SER A 78 10.19 1.59 -8.61
N ILE A 79 9.03 0.94 -8.63
CA ILE A 79 8.17 0.81 -7.46
C ILE A 79 8.33 -0.60 -6.92
N ILE A 80 8.70 -0.72 -5.65
CA ILE A 80 8.91 -1.99 -4.96
C ILE A 80 8.02 -2.00 -3.72
N THR A 81 7.27 -3.07 -3.51
CA THR A 81 6.37 -3.22 -2.37
C THR A 81 6.98 -4.14 -1.32
N ILE A 82 6.49 -4.08 -0.08
CA ILE A 82 6.94 -4.94 1.02
C ILE A 82 6.74 -6.46 0.76
N LEU A 83 5.94 -6.81 -0.26
CA LEU A 83 5.70 -8.19 -0.68
C LEU A 83 6.65 -8.66 -1.80
N ASP A 84 7.39 -7.73 -2.43
CA ASP A 84 8.31 -8.06 -3.51
C ASP A 84 9.62 -8.66 -2.96
N ARG A 85 10.23 -9.55 -3.76
CA ARG A 85 11.49 -10.21 -3.39
C ARG A 85 12.66 -9.24 -3.30
N ASP A 86 12.61 -8.16 -4.08
CA ASP A 86 13.67 -7.17 -4.18
C ASP A 86 13.54 -6.06 -3.10
N TYR A 87 12.62 -6.23 -2.15
CA TYR A 87 12.48 -5.30 -1.03
C TYR A 87 13.64 -5.48 -0.03
N PRO A 88 14.37 -4.41 0.36
CA PRO A 88 15.49 -4.50 1.29
C PRO A 88 15.12 -5.14 2.63
N GLU A 89 15.74 -6.28 2.97
CA GLU A 89 15.46 -7.00 4.20
C GLU A 89 15.84 -6.19 5.46
N SER A 90 16.90 -5.38 5.39
CA SER A 90 17.27 -4.47 6.48
C SER A 90 16.16 -3.47 6.79
N LEU A 91 15.53 -2.93 5.75
CA LEU A 91 14.43 -1.98 5.87
C LEU A 91 13.14 -2.66 6.31
N LYS A 92 12.91 -3.91 5.92
CA LYS A 92 11.72 -4.69 6.29
C LYS A 92 11.66 -4.98 7.79
N ASN A 93 12.81 -5.02 8.46
CA ASN A 93 12.95 -5.37 9.87
C ASN A 93 12.94 -4.17 10.83
N ILE A 94 12.71 -2.95 10.34
CA ILE A 94 12.53 -1.78 11.23
C ILE A 94 11.13 -1.78 11.86
N TYR A 95 10.90 -0.90 12.83
CA TYR A 95 9.61 -0.81 13.54
C TYR A 95 8.42 -0.46 12.64
N ASP A 96 8.62 0.43 11.66
CA ASP A 96 7.58 0.90 10.74
C ASP A 96 8.06 0.86 9.27
N PRO A 97 8.20 -0.35 8.68
CA PRO A 97 8.74 -0.49 7.33
C PRO A 97 7.77 0.13 6.32
N PRO A 98 8.24 0.95 5.36
CA PRO A 98 7.40 1.52 4.32
C PRO A 98 6.78 0.41 3.45
N ALA A 99 5.46 0.46 3.25
CA ALA A 99 4.76 -0.55 2.45
C ALA A 99 5.17 -0.52 0.96
N VAL A 100 5.59 0.65 0.47
CA VAL A 100 5.96 0.90 -0.92
C VAL A 100 7.20 1.81 -0.96
N LEU A 101 8.17 1.44 -1.79
CA LEU A 101 9.38 2.19 -2.10
C LEU A 101 9.31 2.71 -3.53
N TYR A 102 9.66 3.98 -3.70
CA TYR A 102 9.89 4.60 -5.01
C TYR A 102 11.39 4.81 -5.14
N VAL A 103 12.01 4.03 -6.02
CA VAL A 103 13.46 3.96 -6.17
C VAL A 103 13.87 4.62 -7.48
N MET A 104 14.70 5.66 -7.40
CA MET A 104 15.37 6.24 -8.55
C MET A 104 16.83 5.77 -8.53
N GLY A 105 17.23 5.00 -9.54
CA GLY A 105 18.54 4.35 -9.59
C GLY A 105 18.43 2.85 -9.32
N GLN A 106 19.44 2.28 -8.64
CA GLN A 106 19.51 0.86 -8.32
C GLN A 106 19.71 0.65 -6.82
N LEU A 107 19.00 -0.33 -6.25
CA LEU A 107 19.31 -0.85 -4.92
C LEU A 107 20.55 -1.75 -5.03
N LEU A 108 21.49 -1.58 -4.11
CA LEU A 108 22.79 -2.26 -4.10
C LEU A 108 22.85 -3.41 -3.09
N ASP A 109 21.69 -3.91 -2.66
CA ASP A 109 21.62 -4.95 -1.64
C ASP A 109 22.28 -6.27 -2.08
#